data_AF-A0A914QN37-F1
#
_entry.id   AF-A0A914QN37-F1
#
_cell.length_a   1.000
_cell.length_b   1.000
_cell.length_c   1.000
_cell.angle_alpha   90.00
_cell.angle_beta   90.00
_cell.angle_gamma   90.00
#
_symmetry.space_group_name_H-M   'P 1'
#
loop_
_entity.id
_entity.type
_entity.pdbx_description
1 polymer ?
#
loop_
_entity_poly.entity_id
_entity_poly.type
_entity_poly.pdbx_seq_one_letter_code
_entity_poly.pdbx_strand_id
1 'polypeptide(L)'
;MDLFPEGDNEKLKLSFIDCHQSECDFYNKLAPILDIPIPKAHKTVKWIINKQEGCVHMEDLTLRGKCLLFYENINLTQVKCMIRYLAHMHKNVLCADPKTWKGEYLKRSKGLFDALDMFNASVDGFLDKCKHKGMQF
;
A
#
# COMPACT_ATOMS: atom_id res chain seq x y z
N MET A 1 -19.42 12.77 -9.95
CA MET A 1 -18.88 12.01 -11.10
C MET A 1 -18.68 10.60 -10.59
N ASP A 2 -19.53 9.64 -10.98
CA ASP A 2 -19.35 8.26 -10.53
C ASP A 2 -18.12 7.66 -11.20
N LEU A 3 -17.09 7.35 -10.41
CA LEU A 3 -15.82 6.81 -10.89
C LEU A 3 -15.92 5.38 -11.43
N PHE A 4 -17.09 4.74 -11.33
CA PHE A 4 -17.30 3.34 -11.69
C PHE A 4 -18.67 3.14 -12.39
N PRO A 5 -18.74 3.13 -13.74
CA PRO A 5 -19.96 2.82 -14.48
C PRO A 5 -20.39 1.35 -14.28
N GLU A 6 -21.67 1.02 -14.39
CA GLU A 6 -22.22 -0.30 -13.99
C GLU A 6 -21.75 -1.49 -14.85
N GLY A 7 -21.55 -2.65 -14.19
CA GLY A 7 -21.13 -3.94 -14.76
C GLY A 7 -19.71 -4.37 -14.34
N ASP A 8 -19.55 -5.53 -13.69
CA ASP A 8 -18.31 -6.08 -13.05
C ASP A 8 -17.57 -5.18 -12.04
N ASN A 9 -18.00 -3.91 -11.90
CA ASN A 9 -17.39 -2.88 -11.08
C ASN A 9 -17.70 -2.97 -9.59
N GLU A 10 -18.65 -3.80 -9.15
CA GLU A 10 -19.05 -3.83 -7.73
C GLU A 10 -17.98 -4.48 -6.85
N LYS A 11 -17.42 -5.62 -7.27
CA LYS A 11 -16.30 -6.27 -6.55
C LYS A 11 -15.07 -5.35 -6.49
N LEU A 12 -14.80 -4.66 -7.58
CA LEU A 12 -13.70 -3.69 -7.66
C LEU A 12 -13.95 -2.48 -6.75
N LYS A 13 -15.18 -1.95 -6.75
CA LYS A 13 -15.57 -0.86 -5.84
C LYS A 13 -15.45 -1.27 -4.38
N LEU A 14 -15.86 -2.49 -4.03
CA LEU A 14 -15.70 -3.05 -2.69
C LEU A 14 -14.21 -3.19 -2.30
N SER A 15 -13.34 -3.63 -3.21
CA SER A 15 -11.91 -3.74 -2.91
C SER A 15 -11.24 -2.37 -2.70
N PHE A 16 -11.64 -1.35 -3.45
CA PHE A 16 -11.19 0.02 -3.21
C PHE A 16 -11.64 0.56 -1.85
N ILE A 17 -12.89 0.26 -1.45
CA ILE A 17 -13.41 0.63 -0.14
C ILE A 17 -12.64 -0.08 0.98
N ASP A 18 -12.35 -1.37 0.83
CA ASP A 18 -11.56 -2.13 1.80
C ASP A 18 -10.12 -1.58 1.91
N CYS A 19 -9.50 -1.20 0.79
CA CYS A 19 -8.20 -0.56 0.77
C CYS A 19 -8.22 0.78 1.52
N HIS A 20 -9.19 1.64 1.21
CA HIS A 20 -9.36 2.95 1.87
C HIS A 20 -9.63 2.83 3.38
N GLN A 21 -10.46 1.86 3.78
CA GLN A 21 -10.69 1.57 5.20
C GLN A 21 -9.40 1.13 5.91
N SER A 22 -8.57 0.34 5.23
CA SER A 22 -7.27 -0.12 5.74
C SER A 22 -6.26 1.01 5.86
N GLU A 23 -6.22 1.92 4.89
CA GLU A 23 -5.41 3.13 4.95
C GLU A 23 -5.82 4.03 6.13
N CYS A 24 -7.13 4.27 6.30
CA CYS A 24 -7.63 5.06 7.43
C CYS A 24 -7.20 4.47 8.78
N ASP A 25 -7.33 3.15 8.93
CA ASP A 25 -6.95 2.45 10.15
C ASP A 25 -5.43 2.43 10.37
N PHE A 26 -4.63 2.33 9.30
CA PHE A 26 -3.18 2.50 9.37
C PHE A 26 -2.82 3.84 10.01
N TYR A 27 -3.36 4.95 9.47
CA TYR A 27 -3.04 6.28 9.98
C TYR A 27 -3.59 6.54 11.38
N ASN A 28 -4.74 5.96 11.74
CA ASN A 28 -5.35 6.18 13.05
C ASN A 28 -4.77 5.30 14.16
N LYS A 29 -4.34 4.07 13.85
CA LYS A 29 -3.98 3.06 14.87
C LYS A 29 -2.49 2.72 14.86
N LEU A 30 -1.89 2.53 13.69
CA LEU A 30 -0.52 2.03 13.57
C LEU A 30 0.50 3.17 13.43
N ALA A 31 0.24 4.12 12.53
CA ALA A 31 1.10 5.27 12.31
C ALA A 31 1.56 5.99 13.61
N PRO A 32 0.70 6.23 14.61
CA PRO A 32 1.12 6.93 15.83
C PRO A 32 2.15 6.19 16.69
N ILE A 33 2.30 4.87 16.51
CA ILE A 33 3.24 4.03 17.29
C ILE A 33 4.49 3.66 16.50
N LEU A 34 4.59 4.06 15.22
CA LEU A 34 5.76 3.80 14.39
C LEU A 34 6.75 4.95 14.48
N ASP A 35 8.00 4.64 14.81
CA ASP A 35 9.13 5.56 14.70
C ASP A 35 9.70 5.53 13.27
N ILE A 36 8.88 5.98 12.32
CA ILE A 36 9.25 6.10 10.90
C ILE A 36 8.78 7.46 10.35
N PRO A 37 9.47 8.02 9.34
CA PRO A 37 9.05 9.26 8.72
C PRO A 37 7.86 9.00 7.78
N ILE A 38 6.65 9.05 8.33
CA ILE A 38 5.39 9.00 7.59
C ILE A 38 4.74 10.39 7.55
N PRO A 39 4.08 10.76 6.45
CA PRO A 39 3.30 11.99 6.39
C PRO A 39 2.24 12.02 7.49
N LYS A 40 2.11 13.18 8.15
CA LYS A 40 1.13 13.36 9.21
C LYS A 40 -0.28 13.37 8.62
N ALA A 41 -1.13 12.43 9.05
CA ALA A 41 -2.56 12.50 8.77
C ALA A 41 -3.23 13.51 9.72
N HIS A 42 -3.91 14.52 9.16
CA HIS A 42 -4.69 15.50 9.91
C HIS A 42 -6.11 15.00 10.17
N LYS A 43 -6.70 14.29 9.21
CA LYS A 43 -8.05 13.72 9.33
C LYS A 43 -8.21 12.52 8.41
N THR A 44 -8.93 11.51 8.86
CA THR A 44 -9.37 10.37 8.04
C THR A 44 -10.88 10.25 8.11
N VAL A 45 -11.50 9.89 6.99
CA VAL A 45 -12.94 9.74 6.82
C VAL A 45 -13.17 8.42 6.10
N LYS A 46 -13.83 7.46 6.74
CA LYS A 46 -14.13 6.15 6.13
C LYS A 46 -15.16 6.30 5.01
N TRP A 47 -15.01 5.48 3.96
CA TRP A 47 -16.00 5.37 2.90
C TRP A 47 -17.16 4.47 3.35
N ILE A 48 -18.39 5.00 3.30
CA ILE A 48 -19.63 4.27 3.53
C ILE A 48 -20.47 4.30 2.25
N ILE A 49 -20.74 3.13 1.67
CA ILE A 49 -21.49 2.98 0.40
C ILE A 49 -22.81 3.72 0.48
N ASN A 50 -23.12 4.50 -0.57
CA ASN A 50 -24.35 5.28 -0.73
C ASN A 50 -24.64 6.29 0.40
N LYS A 51 -23.65 6.61 1.25
CA LYS A 51 -23.82 7.53 2.38
C LYS A 51 -22.71 8.58 2.48
N GLN A 52 -21.46 8.18 2.33
CA GLN A 52 -20.31 9.05 2.57
C GLN A 52 -19.09 8.59 1.77
N GLU A 53 -18.46 9.50 1.03
CA GLU A 53 -17.19 9.23 0.37
C GLU A 53 -16.02 9.19 1.37
N GLY A 54 -15.00 8.41 1.04
CA GLY A 54 -13.77 8.32 1.83
C GLY A 54 -12.83 9.49 1.56
N CYS A 55 -12.08 9.91 2.58
CA CYS A 55 -11.01 10.90 2.42
C CYS A 55 -9.91 10.71 3.46
N VAL A 56 -8.65 10.89 3.04
CA VAL A 56 -7.50 11.06 3.93
C VAL A 56 -6.92 12.44 3.67
N HIS A 57 -6.93 13.30 4.68
CA HIS A 57 -6.30 14.61 4.63
C HIS A 57 -4.98 14.53 5.39
N MET A 58 -3.88 14.76 4.69
CA MET A 58 -2.53 14.54 5.19
C MET A 58 -1.56 15.63 4.71
N GLU A 59 -0.42 15.69 5.37
CA GLU A 59 0.67 16.61 5.05
C GLU A 59 1.16 16.45 3.60
N ASP A 60 1.36 17.58 2.91
CA ASP A 60 1.97 17.61 1.58
C ASP A 60 3.48 17.35 1.66
N LEU A 61 3.95 16.38 0.87
CA LEU A 61 5.35 16.01 0.80
C LEU A 61 6.07 16.55 -0.44
N THR A 62 5.39 17.25 -1.35
CA THR A 62 5.96 17.67 -2.65
C THR A 62 7.30 18.39 -2.53
N LEU A 63 7.50 19.21 -1.48
CA LEU A 63 8.72 19.98 -1.29
C LEU A 63 9.89 19.22 -0.64
N ARG A 64 9.62 18.07 0.00
CA ARG A 64 10.60 17.35 0.83
C ARG A 64 10.70 15.85 0.57
N GLY A 65 9.73 15.30 -0.14
CA GLY A 65 9.69 13.93 -0.61
C GLY A 65 10.32 13.79 -1.98
N LYS A 66 10.69 12.56 -2.33
CA LYS A 66 11.11 12.20 -3.68
C LYS A 66 10.47 10.87 -4.05
N CYS A 67 9.85 10.81 -5.22
CA CYS A 67 9.51 9.54 -5.85
C CYS A 67 10.79 8.93 -6.41
N LEU A 68 11.20 7.78 -5.87
CA LEU A 68 12.36 7.05 -6.38
C LEU A 68 11.92 6.25 -7.62
N LEU A 69 12.61 6.45 -8.74
CA LEU A 69 12.36 5.66 -9.95
C LEU A 69 13.10 4.32 -9.85
N PHE A 70 12.57 3.28 -10.49
CA PHE A 70 13.10 1.91 -10.34
C PHE A 70 14.59 1.78 -10.74
N TYR A 71 15.04 2.64 -11.65
CA TYR A 71 16.41 2.66 -12.16
C TYR A 71 17.34 3.59 -11.36
N GLU A 72 16.82 4.34 -10.39
CA GLU A 72 17.64 5.19 -9.53
C GLU A 72 18.30 4.36 -8.43
N ASN A 73 19.61 4.54 -8.28
CA ASN A 73 20.36 3.92 -7.20
C ASN A 73 20.13 4.67 -5.88
N ILE A 74 20.09 3.91 -4.79
CA ILE A 74 20.11 4.44 -3.42
C ILE A 74 21.47 4.18 -2.79
N ASN A 75 21.93 5.12 -1.97
CA ASN A 75 23.19 4.95 -1.25
C ASN A 75 23.01 4.03 -0.02
N LEU A 76 24.13 3.54 0.50
CA LEU A 76 24.13 2.62 1.65
C LEU A 76 23.43 3.19 2.89
N THR A 77 23.50 4.51 3.12
CA THR A 77 22.82 5.16 4.24
C THR A 77 21.30 5.10 4.08
N GLN A 78 20.79 5.37 2.89
CA GLN A 78 19.36 5.24 2.58
C GLN A 78 18.87 3.80 2.75
N VAL A 79 19.64 2.82 2.26
CA VAL A 79 19.35 1.38 2.45
C VAL A 79 19.25 1.04 3.94
N LYS A 80 20.23 1.46 4.75
CA LYS A 80 20.23 1.21 6.20
C LYS A 80 19.02 1.85 6.89
N CYS A 81 18.64 3.07 6.50
CA CYS A 81 17.44 3.73 7.01
C CYS A 81 16.17 2.94 6.65
N MET A 82 16.02 2.51 5.39
CA MET A 82 14.86 1.71 4.95
C MET A 82 14.76 0.39 5.72
N ILE A 83 15.87 -0.35 5.87
CA ILE A 83 15.89 -1.61 6.63
C ILE A 83 15.47 -1.36 8.08
N ARG A 84 15.96 -0.30 8.72
CA ARG A 84 15.58 0.07 10.09
C ARG A 84 14.08 0.35 10.19
N TYR A 85 13.51 1.13 9.26
CA TYR A 85 12.08 1.44 9.24
C TYR A 85 11.23 0.19 8.99
N LEU A 86 11.63 -0.68 8.07
CA LEU A 86 10.95 -1.96 7.82
C LEU A 86 11.02 -2.88 9.04
N ALA A 87 12.17 -2.99 9.69
CA ALA A 87 12.31 -3.78 10.91
C ALA A 87 11.41 -3.23 12.03
N HIS A 88 11.34 -1.91 12.19
CA HIS A 88 10.48 -1.28 13.18
C HIS A 88 9.00 -1.51 12.86
N MET A 89 8.60 -1.35 11.60
CA MET A 89 7.24 -1.64 11.14
C MET A 89 6.89 -3.11 11.37
N HIS A 90 7.74 -4.05 10.95
CA HIS A 90 7.53 -5.48 11.14
C HIS A 90 7.43 -5.86 12.62
N LYS A 91 8.28 -5.32 13.49
CA LYS A 91 8.17 -5.55 14.94
C LYS A 91 6.79 -5.12 15.46
N ASN A 92 6.35 -3.90 15.12
CA ASN A 92 5.08 -3.39 15.63
C ASN A 92 3.87 -4.08 14.99
N VAL A 93 3.95 -4.51 13.73
CA VAL A 93 2.85 -5.18 13.01
C VAL A 93 2.75 -6.66 13.37
N LEU A 94 3.87 -7.39 13.36
CA LEU A 94 3.91 -8.84 13.53
C LEU A 94 3.88 -9.25 15.00
N CYS A 95 4.38 -8.40 15.90
CA CYS A 95 4.37 -8.63 17.34
C CYS A 95 3.23 -7.87 18.05
N ALA A 96 2.37 -7.14 17.33
CA ALA A 96 1.14 -6.62 17.90
C ALA A 96 0.24 -7.76 18.39
N ASP A 97 -0.57 -7.48 19.42
CA ASP A 97 -1.61 -8.38 19.87
C ASP A 97 -2.48 -8.81 18.67
N PRO A 98 -2.73 -10.11 18.47
CA PRO A 98 -3.58 -10.58 17.38
C PRO A 98 -4.95 -9.90 17.30
N LYS A 99 -5.47 -9.40 18.43
CA LYS A 99 -6.74 -8.69 18.55
C LYS A 99 -6.70 -7.23 18.06
N THR A 100 -5.53 -6.62 17.88
CA THR A 100 -5.43 -5.19 17.50
C THR A 100 -5.18 -4.98 16.01
N TRP A 101 -4.27 -5.74 15.40
CA TRP A 101 -3.86 -5.53 14.01
C TRP A 101 -3.85 -6.81 13.17
N LYS A 102 -3.30 -7.91 13.68
CA LYS A 102 -3.07 -9.14 12.90
C LYS A 102 -4.37 -9.83 12.43
N GLY A 103 -5.42 -9.83 13.25
CA GLY A 103 -6.66 -10.55 12.98
C GLY A 103 -7.60 -9.92 11.96
N GLU A 104 -7.56 -8.60 11.77
CA GLU A 104 -8.50 -7.86 10.91
C GLU A 104 -8.02 -7.73 9.45
N TYR A 105 -6.69 -7.66 9.22
CA TYR A 105 -6.13 -7.29 7.91
C TYR A 105 -5.77 -8.46 7.01
N LEU A 106 -5.44 -9.63 7.56
CA LEU A 106 -5.21 -10.86 6.78
C LEU A 106 -6.44 -11.31 5.99
N LYS A 107 -7.64 -10.92 6.41
CA LYS A 107 -8.90 -11.22 5.71
C LYS A 107 -9.17 -10.29 4.53
N ARG A 108 -8.66 -9.05 4.59
CA ARG A 108 -8.89 -7.99 3.58
C ARG A 108 -7.80 -7.96 2.50
N SER A 109 -6.60 -8.45 2.80
CA SER A 109 -5.45 -8.39 1.89
C SER A 109 -5.48 -9.37 0.72
N LYS A 110 -6.45 -10.30 0.66
CA LYS A 110 -6.50 -11.33 -0.39
C LYS A 110 -6.47 -10.72 -1.80
N GLY A 111 -7.24 -9.67 -2.05
CA GLY A 111 -7.25 -8.99 -3.35
C GLY A 111 -5.96 -8.23 -3.69
N LEU A 112 -5.19 -7.76 -2.69
CA LEU A 112 -3.89 -7.12 -2.92
C LEU A 112 -2.82 -8.16 -3.31
N PHE A 113 -2.84 -9.32 -2.66
CA PHE A 113 -1.97 -10.44 -3.05
C PHE A 113 -2.34 -10.96 -4.44
N ASP A 114 -3.64 -11.07 -4.76
CA ASP A 114 -4.10 -11.44 -6.10
C ASP A 114 -3.59 -10.43 -7.16
N ALA A 115 -3.62 -9.12 -6.88
CA ALA A 115 -3.09 -8.10 -7.78
C ALA A 115 -1.55 -8.14 -7.91
N LEU A 116 -0.84 -8.46 -6.83
CA LEU A 116 0.61 -8.63 -6.84
C LEU A 116 1.01 -9.87 -7.66
N ASP A 117 0.26 -10.95 -7.53
CA ASP A 117 0.44 -12.17 -8.32
C ASP A 117 0.20 -11.91 -9.80
N MET A 118 -0.82 -11.10 -10.15
CA MET A 118 -1.04 -10.65 -11.52
C MET A 118 0.12 -9.80 -12.06
N PHE A 119 0.67 -8.90 -11.25
CA PHE A 119 1.82 -8.08 -11.64
C PHE A 119 3.07 -8.96 -11.85
N ASN A 120 3.36 -9.87 -10.91
CA ASN A 120 4.49 -10.80 -11.02
C ASN A 120 4.35 -11.69 -12.26
N ALA A 121 3.16 -12.24 -12.53
CA ALA A 121 2.91 -13.00 -13.75
C ALA A 121 3.13 -12.18 -15.03
N SER A 122 2.78 -10.88 -15.01
CA SER A 122 3.04 -9.97 -16.13
C SER A 122 4.53 -9.71 -16.33
N VAL A 123 5.29 -9.53 -15.24
CA VAL A 123 6.75 -9.34 -15.26
C VAL A 123 7.44 -10.60 -15.77
N ASP A 124 7.07 -11.77 -15.25
CA ASP A 124 7.63 -13.05 -15.67
C ASP A 124 7.37 -13.31 -17.17
N GLY A 125 6.15 -13.06 -17.64
CA GLY A 125 5.81 -13.18 -19.06
C GLY A 125 6.56 -12.21 -19.97
N PHE A 126 6.92 -11.02 -19.46
CA PHE A 126 7.79 -10.09 -20.17
C PHE A 126 9.23 -10.60 -20.22
N LEU A 127 9.78 -11.04 -19.09
CA LEU A 127 11.14 -11.56 -18.99
C LEU A 127 11.36 -12.78 -19.90
N ASP A 128 10.40 -13.70 -19.96
CA ASP A 128 10.49 -14.86 -20.86
C ASP A 128 10.45 -14.47 -22.35
N LYS A 129 9.63 -13.48 -22.74
CA LYS A 129 9.65 -12.94 -24.11
C LYS A 129 10.99 -12.31 -24.46
N CYS A 130 11.66 -11.65 -23.51
CA CYS A 130 12.98 -11.09 -23.73
C CYS A 130 14.05 -12.18 -23.91
N LYS A 131 14.00 -13.27 -23.12
CA LYS A 131 14.89 -14.42 -23.28
C LYS A 131 14.74 -15.06 -24.67
N HIS A 132 13.51 -15.24 -25.15
CA HIS A 132 13.24 -15.78 -26.49
C HIS A 132 13.74 -14.89 -27.63
N LYS A 133 13.92 -13.59 -27.38
CA LYS A 133 14.48 -12.63 -28.35
C LYS A 133 16.00 -12.47 -28.23
N GLY A 134 16.67 -13.27 -27.40
CA GLY A 134 18.13 -13.21 -27.20
C GLY A 134 18.60 -11.96 -26.47
N MET A 135 17.71 -11.22 -25.81
CA MET A 135 18.09 -10.07 -24.98
C MET A 135 18.60 -10.58 -23.63
N GLN A 136 19.82 -10.19 -23.26
CA GLN A 136 20.39 -10.43 -21.93
C GLN A 136 20.24 -9.16 -21.07
N PHE A 137 19.76 -9.33 -19.84
CA PHE A 137 19.68 -8.29 -18.81
C PHE A 137 20.65 -8.61 -17.69
#